data_AF-A0A8T5LZG5-F1
#
_entry.id   AF-A0A8T5LZG5-F1
#
_cell.length_a   1.000
_cell.length_b   1.000
_cell.length_c   1.000
_cell.angle_alpha   90.00
_cell.angle_beta   90.00
_cell.angle_gamma   90.00
#
_symmetry.space_group_name_H-M   'P 1'
#
loop_
_entity.id
_entity.type
_entity.pdbx_description
1 polymer ?
#
loop_
_entity_poly.entity_id
_entity_poly.type
_entity_poly.pdbx_seq_one_letter_code
_entity_poly.pdbx_strand_id
1 'polypeptide(L)'
;MPNKSRPRTGSLQFRPRKRAKKETPSFRSIGKTSGKGKPQNFLGYKVGMLHVVAKDERQKSISFGQEIVLPATVIECPPLKVFGVRAYQKNEKGNGIFASLEITADKVDKHLGRKIRSYKKKHQKKGEKEIQKEKKEDVSPKSWGDLEKQKDQLVGVRLLVHTQPGLTNFGRKKPDVSEITLNGSIEEQLGFAKQKLGQPITIKEVFERGQMADIKAITKGKGFQGVIKRHNVKMLSHKAKKRRIVGSISPWHPATVMWTVARPGQLGYHARTEYNKKILEMGENGKNITPAAGFGHYGKVQNDFLIIAGSIPGPPKRCVALRNATRNVNPNAQKIGQIISYSTKPVKQKEIGAEDDAPKLEKVKVEKETKEATKSVAEELAEAGKQKQVKK
;
A
#
# COMPACT_ATOMS: atom_id res chain seq x y z
N MET A 1 26.69 -32.06 -13.24
CA MET A 1 25.77 -30.89 -13.27
C MET A 1 24.33 -31.37 -13.04
N PRO A 2 23.37 -30.53 -12.61
CA PRO A 2 21.98 -30.98 -12.51
C PRO A 2 21.43 -31.34 -13.89
N ASN A 3 20.78 -32.52 -14.02
CA ASN A 3 20.24 -33.01 -15.30
C ASN A 3 19.11 -32.15 -15.87
N LYS A 4 18.48 -31.29 -15.04
CA LYS A 4 17.43 -30.35 -15.45
C LYS A 4 17.70 -28.98 -14.86
N SER A 5 17.70 -27.96 -15.72
CA SER A 5 17.75 -26.56 -15.27
C SER A 5 16.44 -26.17 -14.60
N ARG A 6 16.52 -25.43 -13.49
CA ARG A 6 15.35 -24.87 -12.82
C ARG A 6 15.70 -23.54 -12.16
N PRO A 7 14.80 -22.54 -12.21
CA PRO A 7 14.98 -21.30 -11.47
C PRO A 7 15.15 -21.54 -9.97
N ARG A 8 15.89 -20.63 -9.34
CA ARG A 8 16.07 -20.62 -7.88
C ARG A 8 14.73 -20.40 -7.17
N THR A 9 14.48 -21.17 -6.12
CA THR A 9 13.33 -20.94 -5.23
C THR A 9 13.58 -19.77 -4.27
N GLY A 10 12.90 -18.65 -4.51
CA GLY A 10 12.95 -17.45 -3.68
C GLY A 10 14.14 -16.53 -3.96
N SER A 11 13.91 -15.22 -3.78
CA SER A 11 14.92 -14.19 -4.02
C SER A 11 15.92 -14.06 -2.85
N LEU A 12 17.21 -13.90 -3.20
CA LEU A 12 18.29 -13.65 -2.24
C LEU A 12 18.33 -12.20 -1.76
N GLN A 13 17.80 -11.25 -2.53
CA GLN A 13 17.75 -9.82 -2.20
C GLN A 13 17.06 -9.54 -0.86
N PHE A 14 16.15 -10.43 -0.46
CA PHE A 14 15.35 -10.29 0.75
C PHE A 14 15.93 -11.01 1.97
N ARG A 15 17.18 -11.47 1.90
CA ARG A 15 17.94 -11.96 3.05
C ARG A 15 18.58 -10.78 3.81
N PRO A 16 18.74 -10.87 5.14
CA PRO A 16 18.25 -11.95 6.01
C PRO A 16 16.72 -11.90 6.21
N ARG A 17 16.06 -13.07 6.12
CA ARG A 17 14.61 -13.22 6.35
C ARG A 17 14.30 -13.34 7.85
N LYS A 18 14.57 -12.27 8.59
CA LYS A 18 14.34 -12.13 10.04
C LYS A 18 13.16 -11.22 10.37
N ARG A 19 12.71 -11.24 11.62
CA ARG A 19 11.70 -10.29 12.13
C ARG A 19 12.22 -8.85 12.00
N ALA A 20 11.35 -7.93 11.59
CA ALA A 20 11.63 -6.51 11.61
C ALA A 20 11.88 -6.05 13.05
N LYS A 21 12.89 -5.20 13.26
CA LYS A 21 13.29 -4.72 14.60
C LYS A 21 12.25 -3.77 15.22
N LYS A 22 11.59 -2.95 14.39
CA LYS A 22 10.60 -1.96 14.80
C LYS A 22 9.32 -2.21 14.01
N GLU A 23 8.17 -1.94 14.61
CA GLU A 23 6.85 -2.05 13.96
C GLU A 23 6.52 -0.86 13.05
N THR A 24 6.97 0.33 13.43
CA THR A 24 6.78 1.55 12.65
C THR A 24 7.67 1.49 11.41
N PRO A 25 7.10 1.50 10.20
CA PRO A 25 7.89 1.49 8.97
C PRO A 25 8.55 2.86 8.75
N SER A 26 9.82 2.85 8.35
CA SER A 26 10.54 4.06 7.94
C SER A 26 11.20 3.85 6.58
N PHE A 27 11.22 4.87 5.75
CA PHE A 27 11.95 4.85 4.48
C PHE A 27 13.44 5.13 4.71
N ARG A 28 14.31 4.51 3.90
CA ARG A 28 15.76 4.75 3.95
C ARG A 28 16.18 5.82 2.94
N SER A 29 15.63 5.71 1.73
CA SER A 29 15.70 6.73 0.70
C SER A 29 14.34 7.42 0.60
N ILE A 30 14.32 8.68 0.22
CA ILE A 30 13.12 9.34 -0.28
C ILE A 30 13.42 9.72 -1.73
N GLY A 31 12.44 9.59 -2.63
CA GLY A 31 12.63 9.97 -4.03
C GLY A 31 12.70 11.49 -4.13
N LYS A 32 13.49 11.98 -5.09
CA LYS A 32 13.43 13.39 -5.45
C LYS A 32 12.07 13.63 -6.13
N THR A 33 11.32 14.60 -5.63
CA THR A 33 10.08 15.08 -6.29
C THR A 33 10.30 16.55 -6.61
N SER A 34 9.59 17.10 -7.59
CA SER A 34 9.51 18.55 -7.79
C SER A 34 8.46 19.15 -6.85
N GLY A 35 8.72 20.30 -6.25
CA GLY A 35 7.76 21.00 -5.39
C GLY A 35 8.41 21.73 -4.22
N LYS A 36 7.91 22.93 -3.94
CA LYS A 36 8.41 23.83 -2.90
C LYS A 36 7.89 23.41 -1.52
N GLY A 37 8.76 23.08 -0.58
CA GLY A 37 8.42 22.83 0.84
C GLY A 37 7.46 21.65 1.15
N LYS A 38 6.92 20.94 0.15
CA LYS A 38 5.88 19.91 0.37
C LYS A 38 6.42 18.70 1.17
N PRO A 39 5.66 18.15 2.13
CA PRO A 39 5.94 16.85 2.73
C PRO A 39 5.97 15.73 1.67
N GLN A 40 6.88 14.76 1.81
CA GLN A 40 7.05 13.68 0.83
C GLN A 40 6.55 12.31 1.30
N ASN A 41 6.26 12.17 2.59
CA ASN A 41 5.83 10.92 3.18
C ASN A 41 4.82 11.13 4.30
N PHE A 42 4.00 10.11 4.51
CA PHE A 42 2.90 10.11 5.48
C PHE A 42 2.80 8.75 6.18
N LEU A 43 2.13 8.71 7.33
CA LEU A 43 1.83 7.48 8.07
C LEU A 43 0.32 7.31 8.19
N GLY A 44 -0.18 6.15 7.82
CA GLY A 44 -1.58 5.77 8.02
C GLY A 44 -1.72 4.40 8.66
N TYR A 45 -2.96 3.96 8.85
CA TYR A 45 -3.31 2.65 9.38
C TYR A 45 -4.10 1.86 8.35
N LYS A 46 -3.63 0.65 8.02
CA LYS A 46 -4.37 -0.24 7.13
C LYS A 46 -5.70 -0.64 7.76
N VAL A 47 -6.79 -0.36 7.08
CA VAL A 47 -8.16 -0.68 7.54
C VAL A 47 -8.55 -2.08 7.08
N GLY A 48 -8.68 -2.24 5.76
CA GLY A 48 -9.22 -3.42 5.12
C GLY A 48 -9.12 -3.32 3.60
N MET A 49 -9.72 -4.27 2.91
CA MET A 49 -9.80 -4.26 1.44
C MET A 49 -11.25 -4.17 1.02
N LEU A 50 -11.47 -3.57 -0.14
CA LEU A 50 -12.74 -3.51 -0.86
C LEU A 50 -12.44 -3.69 -2.35
N HIS A 51 -13.45 -3.84 -3.19
CA HIS A 51 -13.31 -3.67 -4.63
C HIS A 51 -13.95 -2.35 -5.06
N VAL A 52 -13.35 -1.72 -6.05
CA VAL A 52 -13.78 -0.46 -6.67
C VAL A 52 -14.18 -0.77 -8.10
N VAL A 53 -15.34 -0.28 -8.52
CA VAL A 53 -15.73 -0.26 -9.93
C VAL A 53 -15.32 1.09 -10.50
N ALA A 54 -14.48 1.08 -11.53
CA ALA A 54 -13.98 2.30 -12.17
C ALA A 54 -13.87 2.10 -13.68
N LYS A 55 -13.89 3.21 -14.44
CA LYS A 55 -13.64 3.16 -15.89
C LYS A 55 -12.14 3.01 -16.19
N ASP A 56 -11.81 2.12 -17.11
CA ASP A 56 -10.44 1.99 -17.60
C ASP A 56 -10.13 3.10 -18.61
N GLU A 57 -9.13 3.94 -18.30
CA GLU A 57 -8.67 5.02 -19.18
C GLU A 57 -7.31 4.72 -19.80
N ARG A 58 -6.82 3.49 -19.67
CA ARG A 58 -5.56 3.09 -20.28
C ARG A 58 -5.73 2.98 -21.79
N GLN A 59 -5.21 3.96 -22.51
CA GLN A 59 -5.09 3.92 -23.96
C GLN A 59 -4.39 2.63 -24.40
N LYS A 60 -4.90 1.99 -25.47
CA LYS A 60 -4.42 0.69 -26.01
C LYS A 60 -4.70 -0.54 -25.15
N SER A 61 -5.50 -0.43 -24.09
CA SER A 61 -6.04 -1.62 -23.41
C SER A 61 -7.26 -2.15 -24.16
N ILE A 62 -7.51 -3.45 -24.06
CA ILE A 62 -8.72 -4.09 -24.63
C ILE A 62 -9.98 -3.59 -23.91
N SER A 63 -9.85 -3.31 -22.61
CA SER A 63 -10.90 -2.81 -21.73
C SER A 63 -11.07 -1.29 -21.76
N PHE A 64 -10.44 -0.56 -22.69
CA PHE A 64 -10.48 0.90 -22.71
C PHE A 64 -11.93 1.41 -22.79
N GLY A 65 -12.29 2.31 -21.86
CA GLY A 65 -13.64 2.85 -21.73
C GLY A 65 -14.64 1.93 -21.02
N GLN A 66 -14.29 0.66 -20.77
CA GLN A 66 -15.15 -0.29 -20.06
C GLN A 66 -15.02 -0.15 -18.54
N GLU A 67 -16.03 -0.63 -17.82
CA GLU A 67 -16.01 -0.71 -16.36
C GLU A 67 -15.19 -1.92 -15.91
N ILE A 68 -14.19 -1.66 -15.07
CA ILE A 68 -13.33 -2.69 -14.50
C ILE A 68 -13.48 -2.74 -12.98
N VAL A 69 -13.43 -3.95 -12.43
CA VAL A 69 -13.44 -4.18 -10.99
C VAL A 69 -12.00 -4.32 -10.51
N LEU A 70 -11.58 -3.40 -9.66
CA LEU A 70 -10.23 -3.35 -9.11
C LEU A 70 -10.25 -3.67 -7.61
N PRO A 71 -9.46 -4.65 -7.13
CA PRO A 71 -9.25 -4.79 -5.70
C PRO A 71 -8.50 -3.56 -5.19
N ALA A 72 -8.90 -3.04 -4.05
CA ALA A 72 -8.29 -1.87 -3.42
C ALA A 72 -8.16 -2.05 -1.91
N THR A 73 -7.17 -1.38 -1.32
CA THR A 73 -6.95 -1.33 0.12
C THR A 73 -7.29 0.06 0.65
N VAL A 74 -8.05 0.11 1.73
CA VAL A 74 -8.33 1.34 2.48
C VAL A 74 -7.27 1.55 3.55
N ILE A 75 -6.73 2.76 3.61
CA ILE A 75 -5.88 3.24 4.69
C ILE A 75 -6.60 4.41 5.36
N GLU A 76 -6.75 4.36 6.68
CA GLU A 76 -7.18 5.51 7.47
C GLU A 76 -5.96 6.36 7.81
N CYS A 77 -6.07 7.65 7.57
CA CYS A 77 -5.00 8.64 7.64
C CYS A 77 -5.38 9.70 8.67
N PRO A 78 -5.31 9.41 9.98
CA PRO A 78 -5.49 10.46 10.99
C PRO A 78 -4.40 11.54 10.81
N PRO A 79 -4.69 12.81 11.12
CA PRO A 79 -3.71 13.88 10.99
C PRO A 79 -2.43 13.58 11.80
N LEU A 80 -1.28 13.94 11.23
CA LEU A 80 0.02 13.77 11.87
C LEU A 80 0.38 15.05 12.61
N LYS A 81 0.66 14.96 13.90
CA LYS A 81 1.07 16.13 14.69
C LYS A 81 2.58 16.27 14.67
N VAL A 82 3.06 17.45 14.28
CA VAL A 82 4.48 17.81 14.30
C VAL A 82 4.87 18.23 15.71
N PHE A 83 5.84 17.54 16.32
CA PHE A 83 6.32 17.88 17.66
C PHE A 83 7.76 18.41 17.66
N GLY A 84 8.45 18.32 16.52
CA GLY A 84 9.79 18.87 16.39
C GLY A 84 10.29 18.90 14.96
N VAL A 85 11.46 19.48 14.79
CA VAL A 85 12.19 19.62 13.54
C VAL A 85 13.60 19.12 13.78
N ARG A 86 14.12 18.31 12.86
CA ARG A 86 15.47 17.78 12.89
C ARG A 86 16.22 18.22 11.64
N ALA A 87 17.33 18.91 11.84
CA ALA A 87 18.23 19.32 10.77
C ALA A 87 19.34 18.28 10.59
N TYR A 88 19.74 18.09 9.34
CA TYR A 88 20.74 17.11 8.94
C TYR A 88 21.90 17.78 8.21
N GLN A 89 23.12 17.43 8.59
CA GLN A 89 24.38 17.90 7.98
C GLN A 89 25.19 16.73 7.44
N LYS A 90 26.03 16.99 6.44
CA LYS A 90 27.04 16.01 5.99
C LYS A 90 28.07 15.84 7.09
N ASN A 91 28.46 14.60 7.35
CA ASN A 91 29.65 14.35 8.15
C ASN A 91 30.87 15.02 7.49
N GLU A 92 31.80 15.54 8.28
CA GLU A 92 33.06 16.14 7.79
C GLU A 92 33.84 15.18 6.87
N LYS A 93 33.78 13.87 7.18
CA LYS A 93 34.40 12.80 6.40
C LYS A 93 33.63 12.43 5.12
N GLY A 94 32.53 13.10 4.78
CA GLY A 94 31.71 12.85 3.58
C GLY A 94 30.89 11.55 3.57
N ASN A 95 31.11 10.64 4.51
CA ASN A 95 30.58 9.26 4.47
C ASN A 95 29.12 9.10 4.96
N GLY A 96 28.39 10.19 5.15
CA GLY A 96 27.02 10.12 5.65
C GLY A 96 26.45 11.45 6.10
N ILE A 97 25.27 11.36 6.69
CA ILE A 97 24.53 12.50 7.20
C ILE A 97 24.25 12.26 8.68
N PHE A 98 24.48 13.26 9.53
CA PHE A 98 24.17 13.22 10.95
C PHE A 98 23.15 14.28 11.34
N ALA A 99 22.46 14.07 12.46
CA ALA A 99 21.52 15.05 13.00
C ALA A 99 22.29 16.11 13.77
N SER A 100 22.24 17.37 13.31
CA SER A 100 22.96 18.49 13.93
C SER A 100 22.12 19.14 15.04
N LEU A 101 20.93 19.61 14.66
CA LEU A 101 20.02 20.34 15.53
C LEU A 101 18.65 19.63 15.61
N GLU A 102 18.06 19.68 16.80
CA GLU A 102 16.68 19.29 17.02
C GLU A 102 15.98 20.42 17.75
N ILE A 103 14.92 20.96 17.14
CA ILE A 103 14.02 21.94 17.75
C ILE A 103 12.73 21.22 18.10
N THR A 104 12.26 21.37 19.32
CA THR A 104 11.00 20.77 19.77
C THR A 104 9.95 21.85 19.99
N ALA A 105 8.68 21.52 19.76
CA ALA A 105 7.58 22.41 20.09
C ALA A 105 7.45 22.55 21.62
N ASP A 106 7.09 23.75 22.10
CA ASP A 106 6.92 24.01 23.54
C ASP A 106 5.83 23.16 24.17
N LYS A 107 4.72 22.98 23.43
CA LYS A 107 3.55 22.20 23.85
C LYS A 107 3.45 20.90 23.06
N VAL A 108 3.87 19.82 23.70
CA VAL A 108 3.83 18.47 23.12
C VAL A 108 2.60 17.69 23.59
N ASP A 109 2.05 16.84 22.72
CA ASP A 109 0.89 16.00 23.05
C ASP A 109 1.19 14.99 24.18
N LYS A 110 0.25 14.84 25.12
CA LYS A 110 0.30 13.90 26.24
C LYS A 110 0.47 12.46 25.77
N HIS A 111 -0.07 12.10 24.60
CA HIS A 111 0.07 10.75 24.04
C HIS A 111 1.52 10.40 23.67
N LEU A 112 2.38 11.38 23.39
CA LEU A 112 3.77 11.14 23.01
C LEU A 112 4.58 10.51 24.17
N GLY A 113 4.25 10.85 25.41
CA GLY A 113 4.85 10.26 26.62
C GLY A 113 4.66 8.74 26.75
N ARG A 114 3.75 8.13 25.98
CA ARG A 114 3.57 6.66 25.90
C ARG A 114 4.64 5.98 25.03
N LYS A 115 5.29 6.74 24.13
CA LYS A 115 6.30 6.23 23.20
C LYS A 115 7.70 6.68 23.59
N ILE A 116 7.86 7.95 23.97
CA ILE A 116 9.14 8.55 24.31
C ILE A 116 9.12 8.87 25.82
N ARG A 117 10.09 8.31 26.55
CA ARG A 117 10.15 8.40 28.02
C ARG A 117 10.39 9.82 28.54
N SER A 118 11.15 10.64 27.82
CA SER A 118 11.44 12.03 28.23
C SER A 118 10.19 12.91 28.31
N TYR A 119 9.19 12.66 27.46
CA TYR A 119 7.89 13.34 27.49
C TYR A 119 6.88 12.73 28.47
N LYS A 120 7.27 11.68 29.22
CA LYS A 120 6.40 11.12 30.25
C LYS A 120 6.44 12.05 31.47
N LYS A 121 5.28 12.57 31.89
CA LYS A 121 5.16 13.27 33.18
C LYS A 121 5.67 12.33 34.28
N LYS A 122 6.76 12.69 34.96
CA LYS A 122 7.17 12.00 36.19
C LYS A 122 6.11 12.29 37.25
N HIS A 123 5.59 11.26 37.92
CA HIS A 123 4.87 11.51 39.17
C HIS A 123 5.91 12.01 40.16
N GLN A 124 5.82 13.27 40.57
CA GLN A 124 6.62 13.77 41.69
C GLN A 124 6.15 13.02 42.94
N LYS A 125 7.05 12.28 43.59
CA LYS A 125 6.86 11.95 45.01
C LYS A 125 6.84 13.29 45.76
N LYS A 126 5.85 13.51 46.64
CA LYS A 126 5.83 14.65 47.58
C LYS A 126 7.17 14.65 48.34
N GLY A 127 8.06 15.60 48.04
CA GLY A 127 9.36 15.75 48.72
C GLY A 127 10.53 16.21 47.82
N GLU A 128 10.54 15.89 46.51
CA GLU A 128 11.68 16.22 45.62
C GLU A 128 11.60 17.61 44.98
N LYS A 129 11.12 18.64 45.70
CA LYS A 129 10.99 19.99 45.13
C LYS A 129 12.32 20.73 44.96
N GLU A 130 13.36 20.36 45.70
CA GLU A 130 14.62 21.14 45.74
C GLU A 130 15.72 20.56 44.85
N ILE A 131 15.91 19.24 44.83
CA ILE A 131 17.05 18.61 44.12
C ILE A 131 16.93 18.69 42.58
N GLN A 132 15.73 18.91 42.03
CA GLN A 132 15.54 18.98 40.57
C GLN A 132 15.84 20.35 39.95
N LYS A 133 16.11 21.40 40.74
CA LYS A 133 16.51 22.71 40.21
C LYS A 133 17.98 22.73 39.75
N GLU A 134 18.85 21.91 40.34
CA GLU A 134 20.30 22.00 40.13
C GLU A 134 20.88 21.06 39.06
N LYS A 135 20.11 20.08 38.56
CA LYS A 135 20.54 19.17 37.47
C LYS A 135 19.83 19.43 36.15
N LYS A 136 19.59 20.70 35.82
CA LYS A 136 19.47 21.13 34.43
C LYS A 136 20.89 21.44 33.95
N GLU A 137 21.60 20.44 33.43
CA GLU A 137 22.72 20.74 32.55
C GLU A 137 22.19 21.66 31.45
N ASP A 138 22.82 22.82 31.31
CA ASP A 138 22.55 23.85 30.32
C ASP A 138 22.81 23.34 28.90
N VAL A 139 21.94 22.47 28.40
CA VAL A 139 21.74 22.36 26.96
C VAL A 139 20.87 23.54 26.59
N SER A 140 21.49 24.63 26.15
CA SER A 140 20.79 25.79 25.61
C SER A 140 19.64 25.31 24.71
N PRO A 141 18.40 25.83 24.88
CA PRO A 141 17.30 25.45 24.02
C PRO A 141 17.69 25.87 22.60
N LYS A 142 18.03 24.88 21.78
CA LYS A 142 18.46 25.03 20.39
C LYS A 142 17.44 25.91 19.68
N SER A 143 17.85 27.12 19.34
CA SER A 143 16.95 28.17 18.86
C SER A 143 16.85 28.11 17.35
N TRP A 144 15.80 28.70 16.78
CA TRP A 144 15.69 28.87 15.33
C TRP A 144 16.88 29.66 14.74
N GLY A 145 17.46 30.59 15.52
CA GLY A 145 18.62 31.36 15.11
C GLY A 145 19.89 30.51 14.93
N ASP A 146 20.07 29.45 15.73
CA ASP A 146 21.21 28.53 15.57
C ASP A 146 21.10 27.71 14.28
N LEU A 147 19.85 27.38 13.90
CA LEU A 147 19.56 26.64 12.68
C LEU A 147 19.76 27.52 11.43
N GLU A 148 19.45 28.82 11.53
CA GLU A 148 19.71 29.81 10.47
C GLU A 148 21.20 30.03 10.23
N LYS A 149 22.02 30.11 11.30
CA LYS A 149 23.49 30.21 11.19
C LYS A 149 24.10 29.01 10.45
N GLN A 150 23.51 27.83 10.60
CA GLN A 150 24.01 26.58 10.02
C GLN A 150 23.42 26.25 8.65
N LYS A 151 22.58 27.12 8.09
CA LYS A 151 21.78 26.87 6.89
C LYS A 151 22.59 26.35 5.70
N ASP A 152 23.77 26.92 5.46
CA ASP A 152 24.63 26.56 4.31
C ASP A 152 25.25 25.17 4.44
N GLN A 153 25.37 24.66 5.67
CA GLN A 153 25.92 23.34 5.95
C GLN A 153 24.85 22.24 5.92
N LEU A 154 23.56 22.61 5.88
CA LEU A 154 22.46 21.66 5.92
C LEU A 154 22.32 20.91 4.60
N VAL A 155 22.01 19.62 4.70
CA VAL A 155 21.61 18.77 3.57
C VAL A 155 20.10 18.78 3.41
N GLY A 156 19.38 18.88 4.52
CA GLY A 156 17.93 18.93 4.52
C GLY A 156 17.35 18.90 5.92
N VAL A 157 16.06 19.23 5.98
CA VAL A 157 15.29 19.32 7.21
C VAL A 157 14.19 18.26 7.21
N ARG A 158 13.97 17.64 8.36
CA ARG A 158 12.89 16.67 8.57
C ARG A 158 11.99 17.10 9.71
N LEU A 159 10.69 16.88 9.54
CA LEU A 159 9.71 17.07 10.61
C LEU A 159 9.64 15.79 11.44
N LEU A 160 9.74 15.93 12.76
CA LEU A 160 9.46 14.88 13.72
C LEU A 160 7.97 14.87 13.99
N VAL A 161 7.32 13.78 13.56
CA VAL A 161 5.87 13.64 13.64
C VAL A 161 5.47 12.41 14.43
N HIS A 162 4.27 12.47 14.98
CA HIS A 162 3.61 11.30 15.53
C HIS A 162 2.19 11.15 15.00
N THR A 163 1.76 9.90 14.84
CA THR A 163 0.37 9.59 14.50
C THR A 163 -0.56 9.83 15.70
N GLN A 164 -1.86 9.95 15.44
CA GLN A 164 -2.88 10.09 16.47
C GLN A 164 -3.85 8.89 16.44
N PRO A 165 -3.43 7.70 16.89
CA PRO A 165 -4.31 6.52 16.86
C PRO A 165 -5.49 6.62 17.83
N GLY A 166 -5.47 7.55 18.78
CA GLY A 166 -6.62 7.86 19.65
C GLY A 166 -7.83 8.41 18.89
N LEU A 167 -7.62 8.98 17.69
CA LEU A 167 -8.71 9.43 16.81
C LEU A 167 -9.30 8.28 15.97
N THR A 168 -8.73 7.08 16.07
CA THR A 168 -9.20 5.90 15.32
C THR A 168 -9.95 4.94 16.22
N ASN A 169 -10.84 4.14 15.63
CA ASN A 169 -11.78 3.31 16.39
C ASN A 169 -11.22 1.92 16.80
N PHE A 170 -9.92 1.65 16.63
CA PHE A 170 -9.36 0.31 16.88
C PHE A 170 -8.66 0.13 18.24
N GLY A 171 -8.72 1.14 19.12
CA GLY A 171 -8.35 1.05 20.54
C GLY A 171 -6.88 1.34 20.90
N ARG A 172 -6.02 1.70 19.93
CA ARG A 172 -4.60 1.98 20.20
C ARG A 172 -4.41 3.43 20.64
N LYS A 173 -3.87 3.65 21.86
CA LYS A 173 -3.56 5.00 22.37
C LYS A 173 -2.08 5.41 22.22
N LYS A 174 -1.20 4.45 21.93
CA LYS A 174 0.25 4.67 21.79
C LYS A 174 0.59 5.07 20.35
N PRO A 175 1.15 6.27 20.13
CA PRO A 175 1.43 6.75 18.78
C PRO A 175 2.64 6.06 18.15
N ASP A 176 2.67 6.10 16.81
CA ASP A 176 3.84 5.79 16.00
C ASP A 176 4.59 7.09 15.72
N VAL A 177 5.92 7.05 15.84
CA VAL A 177 6.78 8.23 15.63
C VAL A 177 7.65 7.98 14.41
N SER A 178 7.73 8.96 13.52
CA SER A 178 8.57 8.94 12.34
C SER A 178 9.04 10.34 11.99
N GLU A 179 10.03 10.40 11.11
CA GLU A 179 10.41 11.60 10.40
C GLU A 179 9.60 11.72 9.10
N ILE A 180 9.23 12.94 8.75
CA ILE A 180 8.75 13.34 7.44
C ILE A 180 9.84 14.16 6.75
N THR A 181 10.14 13.82 5.51
CA THR A 181 11.09 14.56 4.67
C THR A 181 10.34 15.64 3.91
N LEU A 182 10.91 16.84 3.90
CA LEU A 182 10.41 17.97 3.13
C LEU A 182 11.15 18.06 1.80
N ASN A 183 10.46 18.60 0.81
CA ASN A 183 11.01 18.88 -0.51
C ASN A 183 11.38 20.36 -0.66
N GLY A 184 12.08 20.71 -1.75
CA GLY A 184 12.41 22.10 -2.09
C GLY A 184 13.77 22.55 -1.56
N SER A 185 14.04 23.86 -1.65
CA SER A 185 15.27 24.46 -1.14
C SER A 185 15.32 24.42 0.39
N ILE A 186 16.50 24.56 0.99
CA ILE A 186 16.64 24.54 2.45
C ILE A 186 15.82 25.67 3.10
N GLU A 187 15.77 26.84 2.47
CA GLU A 187 14.94 27.97 2.90
C GLU A 187 13.45 27.63 2.95
N GLU A 188 12.94 27.06 1.86
CA GLU A 188 11.54 26.64 1.76
C GLU A 188 11.21 25.57 2.80
N GLN A 189 12.11 24.61 3.01
CA GLN A 189 11.97 23.58 4.03
C GLN A 189 11.90 24.19 5.44
N LEU A 190 12.74 25.18 5.73
CA LEU A 190 12.77 25.87 7.03
C LEU A 190 11.51 26.71 7.25
N GLY A 191 11.07 27.46 6.24
CA GLY A 191 9.84 28.24 6.31
C GLY A 191 8.62 27.35 6.58
N PHE A 192 8.49 26.24 5.85
CA PHE A 192 7.42 25.27 6.06
C PHE A 192 7.51 24.61 7.45
N ALA A 193 8.73 24.26 7.89
CA ALA A 193 8.95 23.65 9.20
C ALA A 193 8.57 24.58 10.37
N LYS A 194 8.85 25.88 10.27
CA LYS A 194 8.42 26.89 11.24
C LYS A 194 6.90 26.97 11.31
N GLN A 195 6.24 27.06 10.15
CA GLN A 195 4.78 27.15 10.09
C GLN A 195 4.08 25.93 10.68
N LYS A 196 4.57 24.72 10.35
CA LYS A 196 3.92 23.47 10.76
C LYS A 196 4.32 22.97 12.14
N LEU A 197 5.27 23.60 12.84
CA LEU A 197 5.65 23.17 14.19
C LEU A 197 4.45 23.27 15.15
N GLY A 198 4.09 22.16 15.79
CA GLY A 198 2.92 22.08 16.68
C GLY A 198 1.57 21.90 15.95
N GLN A 199 1.51 22.14 14.64
CA GLN A 199 0.32 22.00 13.81
C GLN A 199 0.16 20.58 13.24
N PRO A 200 -1.06 20.18 12.85
CA PRO A 200 -1.28 18.93 12.13
C PRO A 200 -0.91 19.03 10.63
N ILE A 201 -0.47 17.90 10.09
CA ILE A 201 -0.32 17.65 8.65
C ILE A 201 -1.40 16.66 8.24
N THR A 202 -2.20 17.02 7.25
CA THR A 202 -3.26 16.18 6.68
C THR A 202 -2.75 15.42 5.46
N ILE A 203 -3.47 14.37 5.03
CA ILE A 203 -3.05 13.56 3.88
C ILE A 203 -3.09 14.36 2.56
N LYS A 204 -4.04 15.29 2.44
CA LYS A 204 -4.26 16.13 1.25
C LYS A 204 -3.11 17.09 0.98
N GLU A 205 -2.37 17.50 2.00
CA GLU A 205 -1.17 18.33 1.86
C GLU A 205 0.02 17.56 1.26
N VAL A 206 0.00 16.22 1.35
CA VAL A 206 1.14 15.35 0.99
C VAL A 206 0.95 14.70 -0.37
N PHE A 207 -0.26 14.20 -0.65
CA PHE A 207 -0.55 13.42 -1.85
C PHE A 207 -1.70 14.01 -2.64
N GLU A 208 -1.72 13.69 -3.94
CA GLU A 208 -2.76 14.07 -4.87
C GLU A 208 -3.51 12.84 -5.40
N ARG A 209 -4.77 13.03 -5.81
CA ARG A 209 -5.59 11.96 -6.39
C ARG A 209 -4.95 11.48 -7.69
N GLY A 210 -4.91 10.16 -7.90
CA GLY A 210 -4.30 9.59 -9.09
C GLY A 210 -2.77 9.58 -9.08
N GLN A 211 -2.11 10.08 -8.03
CA GLN A 211 -0.65 10.00 -7.92
C GLN A 211 -0.19 8.55 -7.65
N MET A 212 1.03 8.23 -8.05
CA MET A 212 1.70 6.98 -7.70
C MET A 212 2.44 7.11 -6.37
N ALA A 213 2.23 6.16 -5.47
CA ALA A 213 2.87 6.11 -4.16
C ALA A 213 3.61 4.78 -3.94
N ASP A 214 4.70 4.85 -3.18
CA ASP A 214 5.34 3.66 -2.62
C ASP A 214 4.87 3.45 -1.19
N ILE A 215 4.65 2.19 -0.85
CA ILE A 215 4.02 1.81 0.41
C ILE A 215 4.95 0.87 1.15
N LYS A 216 5.32 1.25 2.36
CA LYS A 216 6.16 0.43 3.22
C LYS A 216 5.40 0.05 4.47
N ALA A 217 5.34 -1.24 4.72
CA ALA A 217 4.83 -1.76 5.98
C ALA A 217 5.52 -3.06 6.34
N ILE A 218 5.20 -3.56 7.52
CA ILE A 218 5.68 -4.87 7.96
C ILE A 218 4.61 -5.89 7.65
N THR A 219 5.03 -6.94 6.94
CA THR A 219 4.15 -8.02 6.51
C THR A 219 3.51 -8.76 7.67
N LYS A 220 2.38 -9.43 7.43
CA LYS A 220 1.73 -10.30 8.42
C LYS A 220 2.72 -11.38 8.87
N GLY A 221 2.89 -11.54 10.19
CA GLY A 221 3.73 -12.58 10.77
C GLY A 221 3.09 -13.95 10.59
N LYS A 222 3.90 -14.96 10.25
CA LYS A 222 3.47 -16.36 10.15
C LYS A 222 4.32 -17.29 11.06
N GLY A 223 5.17 -16.74 11.93
CA GLY A 223 6.02 -17.50 12.85
C GLY A 223 7.10 -18.34 12.15
N PHE A 224 7.58 -19.37 12.84
CA PHE A 224 8.51 -20.35 12.27
C PHE A 224 7.78 -21.23 11.24
N GLN A 225 8.36 -21.35 10.04
CA GLN A 225 7.77 -22.10 8.94
C GLN A 225 8.79 -23.00 8.27
N GLY A 226 8.33 -24.17 7.82
CA GLY A 226 9.12 -25.12 7.04
C GLY A 226 9.55 -24.59 5.66
N VAL A 227 10.49 -25.27 5.03
CA VAL A 227 11.09 -24.84 3.74
C VAL A 227 10.09 -24.68 2.62
N ILE A 228 9.06 -25.53 2.56
CA ILE A 228 8.00 -25.45 1.54
C ILE A 228 7.24 -24.13 1.67
N LYS A 229 6.65 -23.84 2.83
CA LYS A 229 5.85 -22.61 3.01
C LYS A 229 6.70 -21.35 3.05
N ARG A 230 7.96 -21.45 3.48
CA ARG A 230 8.88 -20.32 3.57
C ARG A 230 9.47 -19.95 2.20
N HIS A 231 9.90 -20.92 1.41
CA HIS A 231 10.67 -20.73 0.18
C HIS A 231 10.00 -21.28 -1.09
N ASN A 232 8.81 -21.87 -1.00
CA ASN A 232 8.10 -22.54 -2.10
C ASN A 232 8.92 -23.67 -2.74
N VAL A 233 9.65 -24.44 -1.92
CA VAL A 233 10.35 -25.65 -2.39
C VAL A 233 9.33 -26.74 -2.69
N LYS A 234 9.53 -27.48 -3.80
CA LYS A 234 8.69 -28.62 -4.18
C LYS A 234 8.73 -29.70 -3.09
N MET A 235 7.57 -30.26 -2.75
CA MET A 235 7.49 -31.39 -1.82
C MET A 235 8.12 -32.64 -2.44
N LEU A 236 8.74 -33.49 -1.61
CA LEU A 236 9.24 -34.79 -2.06
C LEU A 236 8.08 -35.78 -2.30
N SER A 237 8.38 -36.89 -2.99
CA SER A 237 7.41 -37.94 -3.32
C SER A 237 6.71 -38.51 -2.08
N HIS A 238 5.55 -39.12 -2.25
CA HIS A 238 4.77 -39.67 -1.13
C HIS A 238 5.52 -40.79 -0.38
N LYS A 239 6.38 -41.54 -1.07
CA LYS A 239 7.19 -42.64 -0.52
C LYS A 239 8.42 -42.18 0.27
N ALA A 240 8.76 -40.89 0.26
CA ALA A 240 9.91 -40.38 1.00
C ALA A 240 9.64 -40.37 2.52
N LYS A 241 10.59 -40.88 3.33
CA LYS A 241 10.50 -40.89 4.80
C LYS A 241 10.21 -39.51 5.40
N LYS A 242 10.78 -38.44 4.84
CA LYS A 242 10.49 -37.04 5.19
C LYS A 242 10.16 -36.26 3.93
N ARG A 243 8.93 -35.76 3.84
CA ARG A 243 8.42 -35.13 2.60
C ARG A 243 8.63 -33.62 2.53
N ARG A 244 8.70 -32.95 3.69
CA ARG A 244 8.62 -31.49 3.81
C ARG A 244 9.98 -30.80 4.02
N ILE A 245 10.99 -31.33 3.33
CA ILE A 245 12.39 -30.90 3.43
C ILE A 245 12.98 -30.59 2.06
N VAL A 246 14.15 -29.97 2.04
CA VAL A 246 14.98 -29.90 0.83
C VAL A 246 15.68 -31.24 0.66
N GLY A 247 15.70 -31.79 -0.55
CA GLY A 247 16.33 -33.08 -0.84
C GLY A 247 17.83 -33.09 -0.57
N SER A 248 18.59 -32.30 -1.35
CA SER A 248 20.03 -32.06 -1.11
C SER A 248 20.28 -30.59 -0.77
N ILE A 249 21.11 -30.35 0.24
CA ILE A 249 21.36 -29.03 0.83
C ILE A 249 22.61 -28.38 0.23
N SER A 250 23.69 -29.15 0.10
CA SER A 250 24.99 -28.74 -0.42
C SER A 250 25.69 -29.96 -1.04
N PRO A 251 26.64 -29.76 -1.97
CA PRO A 251 27.61 -30.80 -2.35
C PRO A 251 28.57 -31.10 -1.18
N TRP A 252 29.42 -32.12 -1.34
CA TRP A 252 30.46 -32.44 -0.35
C TRP A 252 31.50 -31.31 -0.25
N HIS A 253 32.03 -30.84 -1.38
CA HIS A 253 32.95 -29.71 -1.45
C HIS A 253 32.23 -28.53 -2.11
N PRO A 254 32.04 -27.38 -1.43
CA PRO A 254 32.56 -27.01 -0.11
C PRO A 254 31.84 -27.71 1.06
N ALA A 255 32.61 -28.07 2.10
CA ALA A 255 32.13 -28.75 3.31
C ALA A 255 31.33 -27.82 4.26
N THR A 256 30.53 -26.92 3.70
CA THR A 256 29.68 -26.00 4.43
C THR A 256 28.30 -25.87 3.79
N VAL A 257 27.31 -25.58 4.62
CA VAL A 257 25.97 -25.25 4.13
C VAL A 257 25.99 -23.82 3.62
N MET A 258 25.86 -23.65 2.30
CA MET A 258 25.84 -22.31 1.71
C MET A 258 24.67 -21.49 2.26
N TRP A 259 24.93 -20.22 2.58
CA TRP A 259 23.91 -19.30 3.09
C TRP A 259 22.71 -19.15 2.14
N THR A 260 22.92 -19.40 0.85
CA THR A 260 21.88 -19.24 -0.16
C THR A 260 20.78 -20.31 -0.02
N VAL A 261 21.09 -21.50 0.51
CA VAL A 261 20.21 -22.67 0.58
C VAL A 261 18.92 -22.38 1.35
N ALA A 262 17.80 -22.90 0.86
CA ALA A 262 16.49 -22.75 1.50
C ALA A 262 16.45 -23.55 2.82
N ARG A 263 16.20 -22.87 3.93
CA ARG A 263 16.15 -23.47 5.27
C ARG A 263 14.84 -23.08 5.99
N PRO A 264 14.34 -23.89 6.93
CA PRO A 264 13.19 -23.51 7.73
C PRO A 264 13.53 -22.30 8.63
N GLY A 265 12.52 -21.57 9.08
CA GLY A 265 12.73 -20.40 9.92
C GLY A 265 11.58 -19.40 9.85
N GLN A 266 11.81 -18.20 10.38
CA GLN A 266 10.81 -17.13 10.40
C GLN A 266 10.26 -16.83 9.00
N LEU A 267 8.93 -16.77 8.89
CA LEU A 267 8.19 -16.27 7.75
C LEU A 267 7.29 -15.09 8.15
N GLY A 268 7.34 -14.02 7.37
CA GLY A 268 6.54 -12.83 7.61
C GLY A 268 7.09 -11.99 8.77
N TYR A 269 6.41 -10.89 9.06
CA TYR A 269 6.93 -9.84 9.95
C TYR A 269 8.24 -9.24 9.41
N HIS A 270 8.35 -9.12 8.09
CA HIS A 270 9.47 -8.49 7.40
C HIS A 270 9.07 -7.09 6.93
N ALA A 271 10.00 -6.13 6.97
CA ALA A 271 9.78 -4.82 6.37
C ALA A 271 9.85 -4.94 4.84
N ARG A 272 8.78 -4.55 4.14
CA ARG A 272 8.70 -4.58 2.68
C ARG A 272 8.13 -3.28 2.16
N THR A 273 8.68 -2.85 1.02
CA THR A 273 8.16 -1.73 0.25
C THR A 273 7.52 -2.31 -1.01
N GLU A 274 6.24 -2.03 -1.20
CA GLU A 274 5.57 -2.21 -2.48
C GLU A 274 5.61 -0.89 -3.22
N TYR A 275 6.16 -0.92 -4.43
CA TYR A 275 6.37 0.27 -5.24
C TYR A 275 5.19 0.53 -6.17
N ASN A 276 5.03 1.77 -6.60
CA ASN A 276 4.18 2.14 -7.74
C ASN A 276 2.71 1.71 -7.58
N LYS A 277 2.14 2.02 -6.42
CA LYS A 277 0.73 1.80 -6.13
C LYS A 277 -0.06 3.07 -6.43
N LYS A 278 -1.08 2.96 -7.26
CA LYS A 278 -1.96 4.07 -7.63
C LYS A 278 -2.87 4.45 -6.46
N ILE A 279 -2.91 5.74 -6.15
CA ILE A 279 -3.93 6.33 -5.30
C ILE A 279 -5.19 6.51 -6.16
N LEU A 280 -6.27 5.80 -5.81
CA LEU A 280 -7.53 5.84 -6.54
C LEU A 280 -8.38 7.03 -6.08
N GLU A 281 -8.59 7.14 -4.78
CA GLU A 281 -9.42 8.16 -4.15
C GLU A 281 -8.78 8.62 -2.84
N MET A 282 -8.99 9.89 -2.51
CA MET A 282 -8.77 10.44 -1.19
C MET A 282 -10.09 11.06 -0.73
N GLY A 283 -10.52 10.78 0.48
CA GLY A 283 -11.74 11.33 1.02
C GLY A 283 -11.60 11.74 2.47
N GLU A 284 -12.51 12.61 2.90
CA GLU A 284 -12.65 13.03 4.29
C GLU A 284 -13.68 12.15 5.00
N ASN A 285 -13.58 12.08 6.33
CA ASN A 285 -14.60 11.49 7.20
C ASN A 285 -15.17 10.16 6.67
N GLY A 286 -14.36 9.08 6.72
CA GLY A 286 -14.57 7.78 6.06
C GLY A 286 -15.87 6.99 6.31
N LYS A 287 -16.94 7.62 6.79
CA LYS A 287 -18.32 7.13 6.83
C LYS A 287 -18.79 6.60 5.46
N ASN A 288 -18.49 7.30 4.37
CA ASN A 288 -18.96 6.96 3.02
C ASN A 288 -18.43 5.62 2.49
N ILE A 289 -17.27 5.19 2.98
CA ILE A 289 -16.62 3.94 2.57
C ILE A 289 -16.84 2.82 3.58
N THR A 290 -17.31 3.14 4.78
CA THR A 290 -17.44 2.18 5.87
C THR A 290 -18.70 1.33 5.64
N PRO A 291 -18.61 -0.02 5.60
CA PRO A 291 -19.79 -0.87 5.57
C PRO A 291 -20.68 -0.64 6.80
N ALA A 292 -21.96 -0.99 6.74
CA ALA A 292 -22.89 -0.84 7.87
C ALA A 292 -22.35 -1.51 9.17
N ALA A 293 -21.81 -2.73 9.05
CA ALA A 293 -21.19 -3.47 10.15
C ALA A 293 -19.76 -2.98 10.51
N GLY A 294 -19.17 -2.09 9.71
CA GLY A 294 -17.77 -1.69 9.80
C GLY A 294 -16.82 -2.69 9.13
N PHE A 295 -15.53 -2.36 9.07
CA PHE A 295 -14.51 -3.26 8.54
C PHE A 295 -14.12 -4.32 9.57
N GLY A 296 -14.10 -5.59 9.13
CA GLY A 296 -13.73 -6.72 9.98
C GLY A 296 -12.36 -6.54 10.64
N HIS A 297 -12.29 -6.74 11.95
CA HIS A 297 -11.10 -6.53 12.77
C HIS A 297 -10.54 -5.10 12.74
N TYR A 298 -11.33 -4.09 12.34
CA TYR A 298 -10.91 -2.68 12.40
C TYR A 298 -11.98 -1.81 13.06
N GLY A 299 -13.21 -1.85 12.54
CA GLY A 299 -14.31 -0.98 12.94
C GLY A 299 -14.66 0.05 11.87
N LYS A 300 -15.24 1.17 12.30
CA LYS A 300 -15.65 2.29 11.44
C LYS A 300 -14.47 3.24 11.17
N VAL A 301 -14.35 3.73 9.94
CA VAL A 301 -13.35 4.75 9.55
C VAL A 301 -13.93 6.13 9.87
N GLN A 302 -13.22 6.95 10.65
CA GLN A 302 -13.71 8.25 11.11
C GLN A 302 -12.92 9.42 10.54
N ASN A 303 -11.63 9.22 10.27
CA ASN A 303 -10.75 10.25 9.77
C ASN A 303 -10.69 10.25 8.23
N ASP A 304 -9.82 11.10 7.69
CA ASP A 304 -9.41 11.07 6.30
C ASP A 304 -8.92 9.68 5.92
N PHE A 305 -9.15 9.31 4.66
CA PHE A 305 -8.76 8.00 4.16
C PHE A 305 -8.17 8.07 2.76
N LEU A 306 -7.42 7.03 2.44
CA LEU A 306 -6.77 6.83 1.16
C LEU A 306 -7.17 5.45 0.62
N ILE A 307 -7.66 5.41 -0.62
CA ILE A 307 -7.93 4.15 -1.33
C ILE A 307 -6.79 3.91 -2.32
N ILE A 308 -6.16 2.76 -2.21
CA ILE A 308 -5.00 2.39 -3.01
C ILE A 308 -5.32 1.13 -3.81
N ALA A 309 -4.91 1.12 -5.08
CA ALA A 309 -5.03 -0.04 -5.95
C ALA A 309 -4.26 -1.27 -5.41
N GLY A 310 -4.95 -2.40 -5.38
CA GLY A 310 -4.43 -3.70 -5.00
C GLY A 310 -4.26 -3.90 -3.49
N SER A 311 -3.47 -4.92 -3.14
CA SER A 311 -3.12 -5.24 -1.76
C SER A 311 -1.93 -4.43 -1.25
N ILE A 312 -1.82 -4.31 0.06
CA ILE A 312 -0.70 -3.66 0.78
C ILE A 312 -0.14 -4.62 1.84
N PRO A 313 1.16 -4.56 2.19
CA PRO A 313 1.73 -5.40 3.24
C PRO A 313 1.08 -5.18 4.62
N GLY A 314 0.93 -6.26 5.38
CA GLY A 314 0.50 -6.22 6.78
C GLY A 314 -0.98 -6.51 7.00
N PRO A 315 -1.36 -6.83 8.25
CA PRO A 315 -2.77 -7.03 8.65
C PRO A 315 -3.52 -5.70 8.81
N PRO A 316 -4.85 -5.71 9.01
CA PRO A 316 -5.60 -4.58 9.57
C PRO A 316 -4.95 -4.00 10.83
N LYS A 317 -5.19 -2.71 11.13
CA LYS A 317 -4.62 -1.91 12.24
C LYS A 317 -3.11 -1.67 12.16
N ARG A 318 -2.43 -2.17 11.12
CA ARG A 318 -0.98 -2.00 10.94
C ARG A 318 -0.66 -0.58 10.50
N CYS A 319 0.35 0.04 11.12
CA CYS A 319 0.92 1.29 10.63
C CYS A 319 1.62 1.06 9.29
N VAL A 320 1.30 1.91 8.32
CA VAL A 320 1.81 1.89 6.95
C VAL A 320 2.43 3.25 6.66
N ALA A 321 3.64 3.26 6.10
CA ALA A 321 4.27 4.47 5.61
C ALA A 321 4.05 4.59 4.10
N LEU A 322 3.66 5.77 3.69
CA LEU A 322 3.43 6.17 2.30
C LEU A 322 4.53 7.17 1.93
N ARG A 323 5.04 7.10 0.71
CA ARG A 323 5.88 8.16 0.13
C ARG A 323 5.57 8.31 -1.35
N ASN A 324 6.02 9.40 -1.95
CA ASN A 324 6.01 9.56 -3.40
C ASN A 324 6.76 8.41 -4.09
N ALA A 325 6.23 7.92 -5.21
CA ALA A 325 6.86 6.86 -5.98
C ALA A 325 8.28 7.26 -6.42
N THR A 326 9.27 6.40 -6.15
CA THR A 326 10.67 6.70 -6.49
C THR A 326 11.13 6.07 -7.78
N ARG A 327 10.34 5.16 -8.35
CA ARG A 327 10.63 4.49 -9.61
C ARG A 327 9.81 5.16 -10.69
N ASN A 328 10.43 5.48 -11.82
CA ASN A 328 9.71 6.00 -12.96
C ASN A 328 8.73 4.94 -13.47
N VAL A 329 7.50 5.36 -13.73
CA VAL A 329 6.45 4.52 -14.30
C VAL A 329 5.87 5.25 -15.48
N ASN A 330 5.53 4.51 -16.52
CA ASN A 330 4.72 5.05 -17.61
C ASN A 330 3.38 5.55 -17.03
N PRO A 331 3.07 6.86 -17.14
CA PRO A 331 1.82 7.43 -16.62
C PRO A 331 0.57 6.72 -17.13
N ASN A 332 0.61 6.19 -18.37
CA ASN A 332 -0.51 5.51 -19.00
C ASN A 332 -0.74 4.08 -18.48
N ALA A 333 0.23 3.44 -17.81
CA ALA A 333 0.14 2.02 -17.46
C ALA A 333 -0.93 1.70 -16.40
N GLN A 334 -1.38 2.71 -15.64
CA GLN A 334 -2.39 2.59 -14.57
C GLN A 334 -3.33 3.79 -14.54
N LYS A 335 -3.70 4.30 -15.73
CA LYS A 335 -4.67 5.39 -15.82
C LYS A 335 -6.07 4.84 -15.58
N ILE A 336 -6.67 5.29 -14.49
CA ILE A 336 -8.01 4.89 -14.08
C ILE A 336 -8.83 6.17 -14.02
N GLY A 337 -10.00 6.13 -14.64
CA GLY A 337 -10.90 7.26 -14.71
C GLY A 337 -11.76 7.40 -13.47
N GLN A 338 -12.98 7.85 -13.70
CA GLN A 338 -13.96 8.06 -12.65
C GLN A 338 -14.28 6.74 -11.91
N ILE A 339 -14.31 6.83 -10.58
CA ILE A 339 -14.81 5.76 -9.72
C ILE A 339 -16.33 5.82 -9.71
N ILE A 340 -16.96 4.69 -10.04
CA ILE A 340 -18.42 4.54 -10.12
C ILE A 340 -18.98 4.12 -8.76
N SER A 341 -18.41 3.07 -8.16
CA SER A 341 -18.91 2.53 -6.89
C SER A 341 -17.84 1.82 -6.05
N TYR A 342 -18.16 1.68 -4.76
CA TYR A 342 -17.39 0.90 -3.80
C TYR A 342 -18.21 -0.30 -3.38
N SER A 343 -17.57 -1.45 -3.19
CA SER A 343 -18.19 -2.68 -2.66
C SER A 343 -19.02 -2.50 -1.39
N THR A 344 -18.72 -1.47 -0.60
CA THR A 344 -19.35 -1.23 0.69
C THR A 344 -20.70 -0.55 0.58
N LYS A 345 -20.99 0.02 -0.60
CA LYS A 345 -22.33 0.48 -0.96
C LYS A 345 -23.02 -0.67 -1.71
N PRO A 346 -24.30 -0.98 -1.40
CA PRO A 346 -25.09 -1.78 -2.33
C PRO A 346 -25.04 -1.08 -3.68
N VAL A 347 -24.75 -1.82 -4.74
CA VAL A 347 -24.98 -1.32 -6.10
C VAL A 347 -26.46 -1.00 -6.13
N LYS A 348 -26.85 0.28 -6.27
CA LYS A 348 -28.21 0.59 -6.68
C LYS A 348 -28.37 -0.19 -7.97
N GLN A 349 -29.15 -1.27 -7.94
CA GLN A 349 -29.63 -1.86 -9.18
C GLN A 349 -30.18 -0.65 -9.93
N LYS A 350 -29.64 -0.35 -11.11
CA LYS A 350 -30.41 0.48 -12.03
C LYS A 350 -31.75 -0.23 -12.05
N GLU A 351 -32.79 0.44 -11.58
CA GLU A 351 -34.13 0.12 -12.01
C GLU A 351 -33.99 0.09 -13.54
N ILE A 352 -33.99 -1.11 -14.10
CA ILE A 352 -34.26 -1.27 -15.51
C ILE A 352 -35.64 -0.67 -15.59
N GLY A 353 -35.71 0.58 -16.09
CA GLY A 353 -36.94 1.35 -16.10
C GLY A 353 -38.03 0.46 -16.65
N ALA A 354 -39.07 0.27 -15.84
CA ALA A 354 -40.39 0.07 -16.38
C ALA A 354 -40.79 1.43 -16.98
N GLU A 355 -40.24 1.76 -18.13
CA GLU A 355 -40.70 2.82 -19.02
C GLU A 355 -40.36 2.36 -20.44
N ASP A 356 -41.44 1.94 -21.10
CA ASP A 356 -41.69 1.88 -22.53
C ASP A 356 -40.68 2.59 -23.41
N ASP A 357 -39.80 1.82 -24.04
CA ASP A 357 -39.31 2.03 -25.43
C ASP A 357 -38.43 0.83 -25.83
N ALA A 358 -38.98 -0.38 -25.71
CA ALA A 358 -38.61 -1.39 -26.69
C ALA A 358 -39.23 -0.93 -28.02
N PRO A 359 -38.50 -0.85 -29.15
CA PRO A 359 -39.16 -0.74 -30.44
C PRO A 359 -40.13 -1.93 -30.49
N LYS A 360 -41.44 -1.65 -30.47
CA LYS A 360 -42.45 -2.66 -30.71
C LYS A 360 -42.10 -3.22 -32.08
N LEU A 361 -41.49 -4.40 -32.10
CA LEU A 361 -41.41 -5.20 -33.29
C LEU A 361 -42.87 -5.42 -33.70
N GLU A 362 -43.32 -4.67 -34.71
CA GLU A 362 -44.55 -4.99 -35.39
C GLU A 362 -44.47 -6.46 -35.72
N LYS A 363 -45.48 -7.20 -35.28
CA LYS A 363 -45.63 -8.61 -35.64
C LYS A 363 -45.66 -8.65 -37.16
N VAL A 364 -44.53 -8.99 -37.77
CA VAL A 364 -44.47 -9.38 -39.17
C VAL A 364 -45.50 -10.49 -39.31
N LYS A 365 -46.59 -10.21 -40.04
CA LYS A 365 -47.52 -11.25 -40.47
C LYS A 365 -46.68 -12.22 -41.29
N VAL A 366 -46.43 -13.39 -40.71
CA VAL A 366 -45.85 -14.51 -41.44
C VAL A 366 -46.89 -14.91 -42.47
N GLU A 367 -46.73 -14.45 -43.71
CA GLU A 367 -47.38 -15.08 -44.84
C GLU A 367 -46.90 -16.54 -44.87
N LYS A 368 -47.86 -17.45 -44.75
CA LYS A 368 -47.60 -18.88 -44.92
C LYS A 368 -47.20 -19.08 -46.38
N GLU A 369 -45.91 -19.19 -46.65
CA GLU A 369 -45.45 -19.87 -47.85
C GLU A 369 -45.96 -21.31 -47.79
N THR A 370 -46.91 -21.61 -48.68
CA THR A 370 -47.30 -22.97 -49.01
C THR A 370 -46.06 -23.71 -49.48
N LYS A 371 -45.66 -24.75 -48.73
CA LYS A 371 -44.64 -25.69 -49.18
C LYS A 371 -45.09 -26.28 -50.51
N GLU A 372 -44.47 -25.85 -51.61
CA GLU A 372 -44.50 -26.62 -52.84
C GLU A 372 -43.85 -27.97 -52.55
N ALA A 373 -44.60 -29.04 -52.81
CA ALA A 373 -44.16 -30.40 -52.63
C ALA A 373 -43.03 -30.68 -53.62
N THR A 374 -41.79 -30.67 -53.15
CA THR A 374 -40.68 -31.28 -53.88
C THR A 374 -40.90 -32.79 -53.89
N LYS A 375 -41.02 -33.36 -55.10
CA LYS A 375 -41.12 -34.81 -55.31
C LYS A 375 -40.01 -35.51 -54.54
N SER A 376 -40.35 -36.64 -53.93
CA SER A 376 -39.34 -37.43 -53.22
C SER A 376 -38.36 -38.03 -54.22
N VAL A 377 -37.10 -38.21 -53.81
CA VAL A 377 -36.04 -38.87 -54.62
C VAL A 377 -36.47 -40.25 -55.12
N ALA A 378 -37.41 -40.90 -54.43
CA ALA A 378 -38.01 -42.17 -54.85
C ALA A 378 -38.95 -42.03 -56.07
N GLU A 379 -39.62 -40.90 -56.25
CA GLU A 379 -40.49 -40.64 -57.41
C GLU A 379 -39.68 -40.28 -58.67
N GLU A 380 -38.56 -39.55 -58.53
CA GLU A 380 -37.66 -39.26 -59.67
C GLU A 380 -36.97 -40.53 -60.20
N LEU A 381 -36.61 -41.48 -59.33
CA LEU A 381 -36.05 -42.78 -59.72
C LEU A 381 -37.08 -43.66 -60.43
N ALA A 382 -38.37 -43.56 -60.09
CA ALA A 382 -39.45 -44.28 -60.76
C ALA A 382 -39.78 -43.69 -62.15
N GLU A 383 -39.68 -42.37 -62.33
CA GLU A 383 -39.84 -41.69 -63.63
C GLU A 383 -38.66 -41.99 -64.58
N ALA A 384 -37.43 -42.05 -64.06
CA ALA A 384 -36.25 -42.44 -64.85
C ALA A 384 -36.27 -43.91 -65.30
N GLY A 385 -36.89 -44.81 -64.51
CA GLY A 385 -37.09 -46.21 -64.87
C GLY A 385 -38.07 -46.41 -66.04
N LYS A 386 -39.11 -45.57 -66.13
CA LYS A 386 -40.11 -45.64 -67.22
C LYS A 386 -39.58 -45.13 -68.56
N GLN A 387 -38.65 -44.19 -68.57
CA GLN A 387 -38.04 -43.70 -69.81
C GLN A 387 -37.09 -44.70 -70.49
N LYS A 388 -36.56 -45.69 -69.76
CA LYS A 388 -35.71 -46.75 -70.33
C LYS A 388 -36.47 -47.90 -71.00
N GLN A 389 -37.79 -48.02 -70.80
CA GLN A 389 -38.61 -49.05 -71.47
C GLN A 389 -39.23 -48.59 -72.79
N VAL A 390 -39.05 -47.33 -73.21
CA VAL A 390 -39.58 -46.80 -74.49
C VAL A 390 -38.51 -46.70 -75.59
N LYS A 391 -37.28 -47.17 -75.31
CA LYS A 391 -36.24 -47.39 -76.34
C LYS A 391 -35.76 -48.84 -76.31
N LYS A 392 -36.61 -49.73 -76.82
CA LYS A 392 -36.20 -50.96 -77.50
C LYS A 392 -37.23 -51.32 -78.54
#